data_AF-A0A4Q4DPR5-F1
#
_entry.id   AF-A0A4Q4DPR5-F1
#
_cell.length_a   1.000
_cell.length_b   1.000
_cell.length_c   1.000
_cell.angle_alpha   90.00
_cell.angle_beta   90.00
_cell.angle_gamma   90.00
#
_symmetry.space_group_name_H-M   'P 1'
#
loop_
_entity.id
_entity.type
_entity.pdbx_description
1 polymer ?
#
loop_
_entity_poly.entity_id
_entity_poly.type
_entity_poly.pdbx_seq_one_letter_code
_entity_poly.pdbx_strand_id
1 'polypeptide(L)'
;MVAQNGRVVAVSALAFTSYERCRAAFEEVCRRHAALTGGVQHTVEANGWMWIVRDESGRRTIVSARSYERYSTCRVAYHRFRELLRELGESGEVPWSAS
;
A
#
# COMPACT_ATOMS: atom_id res chain seq x y z
N MET A 1 4.93 2.00 -4.38
CA MET A 1 4.71 3.40 -3.93
C MET A 1 5.92 3.88 -3.16
N VAL A 2 6.34 5.11 -3.43
CA VAL A 2 7.54 5.73 -2.88
C VAL A 2 7.13 6.95 -2.06
N ALA A 3 7.67 7.08 -0.85
CA ALA A 3 7.48 8.29 -0.03
C ALA A 3 8.27 9.47 -0.63
N GLN A 4 7.94 10.70 -0.21
CA GLN A 4 8.60 11.92 -0.69
C GLN A 4 10.14 11.92 -0.58
N ASN A 5 10.71 11.12 0.34
CA ASN A 5 12.15 10.95 0.51
C ASN A 5 12.78 9.88 -0.39
N GLY A 6 12.08 9.39 -1.42
CA GLY A 6 12.59 8.40 -2.37
C GLY A 6 12.56 6.95 -1.88
N ARG A 7 12.12 6.67 -0.65
CA ARG A 7 12.05 5.30 -0.13
C ARG A 7 10.77 4.58 -0.58
N VAL A 8 10.92 3.35 -1.09
CA VAL A 8 9.78 2.46 -1.33
C VAL A 8 9.13 2.11 0.01
N VAL A 9 7.87 2.49 0.17
CA VAL A 9 7.10 2.24 1.41
C VAL A 9 6.11 1.11 1.26
N ALA A 10 5.62 0.89 0.04
CA ALA A 10 4.58 -0.08 -0.25
C ALA A 10 4.80 -0.76 -1.59
N VAL A 11 4.47 -2.05 -1.65
CA VAL A 11 4.51 -2.87 -2.87
C VAL A 11 3.18 -3.59 -3.04
N SER A 12 2.88 -3.96 -4.29
CA SER A 12 1.72 -4.81 -4.58
C SER A 12 1.89 -6.18 -3.93
N ALA A 13 0.81 -6.70 -3.34
CA ALA A 13 0.75 -8.09 -2.90
C ALA A 13 0.48 -9.07 -4.06
N LEU A 14 0.11 -8.53 -5.24
CA LEU A 14 -0.24 -9.25 -6.45
C LEU A 14 0.85 -9.07 -7.51
N ALA A 15 1.13 -10.13 -8.26
CA ALA A 15 1.91 -10.05 -9.48
C ALA A 15 1.00 -9.70 -10.66
N PHE A 16 1.44 -8.78 -11.51
CA PHE A 16 0.73 -8.38 -12.72
C PHE A 16 1.55 -8.75 -13.95
N THR A 17 0.88 -9.25 -14.98
CA THR A 17 1.51 -9.69 -16.23
C THR A 17 1.78 -8.55 -17.21
N SER A 18 1.23 -7.36 -16.97
CA SER A 18 1.46 -6.18 -17.79
C SER A 18 1.45 -4.90 -16.95
N TYR A 19 2.10 -3.86 -17.48
CA TYR A 19 2.14 -2.54 -16.88
C TYR A 19 0.74 -1.94 -16.75
N GLU A 20 -0.10 -2.05 -17.78
CA GLU A 20 -1.45 -1.50 -17.82
C GLU A 20 -2.34 -2.13 -16.75
N ARG A 21 -2.21 -3.45 -16.53
CA ARG A 21 -2.95 -4.15 -15.46
C ARG A 21 -2.50 -3.69 -14.08
N CYS A 22 -1.19 -3.52 -13.89
CA CYS A 22 -0.65 -2.97 -12.64
C CYS A 22 -1.16 -1.54 -12.39
N ARG A 23 -1.13 -0.70 -13.43
CA ARG A 23 -1.59 0.69 -13.38
C ARG A 23 -3.07 0.78 -13.05
N ALA A 24 -3.93 0.06 -13.77
CA ALA A 24 -5.37 0.04 -13.55
C ALA A 24 -5.73 -0.48 -12.14
N ALA A 25 -5.03 -1.51 -11.66
CA ALA A 25 -5.22 -2.01 -10.31
C ALA A 25 -4.82 -0.98 -9.24
N PHE A 26 -3.75 -0.23 -9.48
CA PHE A 26 -3.33 0.84 -8.57
C PHE A 26 -4.32 2.01 -8.56
N GLU A 27 -4.78 2.46 -9.73
CA GLU A 27 -5.81 3.50 -9.86
C GLU A 27 -7.10 3.10 -9.13
N GLU A 28 -7.54 1.85 -9.27
CA GLU A 28 -8.71 1.32 -8.56
C GLU A 28 -8.52 1.36 -7.04
N VAL A 29 -7.34 0.98 -6.55
CA VAL A 29 -6.99 1.04 -5.13
C VAL A 29 -7.02 2.48 -4.60
N CYS A 30 -6.54 3.46 -5.37
CA CYS A 30 -6.63 4.88 -5.00
C CYS A 30 -8.09 5.33 -4.95
N ARG A 31 -8.90 5.06 -5.98
CA ARG A 31 -10.32 5.44 -6.01
C ARG A 31 -11.12 4.84 -4.85
N ARG A 32 -10.80 3.61 -4.46
CA ARG A 32 -11.51 2.86 -3.43
C ARG A 32 -10.86 2.94 -2.05
N HIS A 33 -9.95 3.89 -1.83
CA HIS A 33 -9.14 3.98 -0.61
C HIS A 33 -9.97 3.85 0.69
N ALA A 34 -11.18 4.42 0.71
CA ALA A 34 -12.09 4.42 1.86
C ALA A 34 -12.69 3.03 2.17
N ALA A 35 -12.90 2.20 1.15
CA ALA A 35 -13.45 0.85 1.30
C ALA A 35 -12.38 -0.19 1.66
N LEU A 36 -11.10 0.13 1.45
CA LEU A 36 -10.01 -0.78 1.79
C LEU A 36 -9.87 -0.93 3.31
N THR A 37 -9.65 -2.17 3.74
CA THR A 37 -9.36 -2.52 5.13
C THR A 37 -7.89 -2.91 5.28
N GLY A 38 -7.45 -3.26 6.49
CA GLY A 38 -6.07 -3.66 6.70
C GLY A 38 -5.65 -3.56 8.14
N GLY A 39 -4.35 -3.71 8.35
CA GLY A 39 -3.76 -3.58 9.68
C GLY A 39 -2.36 -4.13 9.74
N VAL A 40 -1.81 -4.08 10.96
CA VAL A 40 -0.49 -4.60 11.29
C VAL A 40 -0.61 -6.07 11.68
N GLN A 41 0.27 -6.91 11.17
CA GLN A 41 0.38 -8.33 11.48
C GLN A 41 1.83 -8.70 11.81
N HIS A 42 2.02 -9.63 12.74
CA HIS A 42 3.32 -10.22 12.98
C HIS A 42 3.65 -11.20 11.84
N THR A 43 4.89 -11.20 11.36
CA THR A 43 5.39 -12.15 10.36
C THR A 43 6.47 -13.02 10.99
N VAL A 44 6.32 -14.32 10.79
CA VAL A 44 7.26 -15.33 11.30
C VAL A 44 8.54 -15.35 10.47
N GLU A 45 8.44 -15.12 9.16
CA GLU A 45 9.55 -15.24 8.21
C GLU A 45 10.65 -14.17 8.43
N ALA A 46 10.25 -12.96 8.85
CA ALA A 46 11.18 -11.84 9.01
C ALA A 46 11.36 -11.39 10.46
N ASN A 47 10.84 -12.19 11.43
CA ASN A 47 10.81 -11.89 12.86
C ASN A 47 10.47 -10.41 13.16
N GLY A 48 9.25 -10.01 12.82
CA GLY A 48 8.83 -8.62 12.98
C GLY A 48 7.40 -8.36 12.53
N TRP A 49 7.11 -7.10 12.26
CA TRP A 49 5.78 -6.60 11.96
C TRP A 49 5.70 -6.09 10.52
N MET A 50 4.62 -6.44 9.83
CA MET A 50 4.28 -5.88 8.52
C MET A 50 2.88 -5.33 8.57
N TRP A 51 2.61 -4.29 7.79
CA TRP A 51 1.25 -3.83 7.57
C TRP A 51 0.77 -4.27 6.19
N ILE A 52 -0.53 -4.51 6.10
CA ILE A 52 -1.18 -4.95 4.87
C ILE A 52 -2.48 -4.19 4.66
N VAL A 53 -2.86 -4.05 3.40
CA VAL A 53 -4.14 -3.52 2.95
C VAL A 53 -4.87 -4.60 2.18
N ARG A 54 -6.16 -4.71 2.43
CA ARG A 54 -7.06 -5.66 1.79
C ARG A 54 -8.16 -4.94 1.04
N ASP A 55 -8.58 -5.52 -0.07
CA ASP A 55 -9.83 -5.15 -0.72
C ASP A 55 -11.05 -5.64 0.09
N GLU A 56 -12.26 -5.29 -0.35
CA GLU A 56 -13.51 -5.66 0.31
C GLU A 56 -13.75 -7.16 0.38
N SER A 57 -13.13 -7.94 -0.53
CA SER A 57 -13.18 -9.41 -0.49
C SER A 57 -12.23 -10.01 0.56
N GLY A 58 -11.45 -9.16 1.24
CA GLY A 58 -10.44 -9.56 2.21
C GLY A 58 -9.12 -9.98 1.58
N ARG A 59 -8.98 -9.87 0.25
CA ARG A 59 -7.73 -10.23 -0.45
C ARG A 59 -6.68 -9.15 -0.23
N ARG A 60 -5.45 -9.57 0.08
CA ARG A 60 -4.30 -8.66 0.23
C ARG A 60 -3.99 -8.02 -1.11
N THR A 61 -3.89 -6.69 -1.14
CA THR A 61 -3.60 -5.93 -2.36
C THR A 61 -2.31 -5.13 -2.26
N ILE A 62 -1.99 -4.61 -1.08
CA ILE A 62 -0.75 -3.85 -0.82
C ILE A 62 -0.15 -4.33 0.49
N VAL A 63 1.18 -4.40 0.55
CA VAL A 63 1.93 -4.69 1.77
C VAL A 63 3.05 -3.68 1.96
N SER A 64 3.51 -3.56 3.21
CA SER A 64 4.76 -2.87 3.51
C SER A 64 5.92 -3.47 2.72
N ALA A 65 6.77 -2.63 2.15
CA ALA A 65 7.93 -3.07 1.38
C ALA A 65 8.98 -3.86 2.21
N ARG A 66 8.90 -3.78 3.53
CA ARG A 66 9.80 -4.47 4.47
C ARG A 66 9.11 -4.74 5.80
N SER A 67 9.66 -5.65 6.59
CA SER A 67 9.30 -5.82 8.00
C SER A 67 9.85 -4.68 8.86
N TYR A 68 9.19 -4.48 9.99
CA TYR A 68 9.55 -3.54 11.04
C TYR A 68 9.80 -4.31 12.33
N GLU A 69 10.86 -3.98 13.06
CA GLU A 69 11.16 -4.63 14.33
C GLU A 69 10.07 -4.36 15.38
N ARG A 70 9.52 -3.13 15.42
CA ARG A 70 8.57 -2.69 16.44
C ARG A 70 7.16 -2.51 15.89
N TYR A 71 6.17 -3.04 16.62
CA TYR A 71 4.74 -2.88 16.30
C TYR A 71 4.34 -1.41 16.16
N SER A 72 4.76 -0.56 17.10
CA SER A 72 4.41 0.87 17.11
C SER A 72 4.92 1.59 15.85
N THR A 73 6.15 1.30 15.43
CA THR A 73 6.72 1.85 14.19
C THR A 73 5.96 1.36 12.96
N CYS A 74 5.62 0.06 12.91
CA CYS A 74 4.81 -0.51 11.84
C CYS A 74 3.43 0.16 11.75
N ARG A 75 2.79 0.39 12.89
CA ARG A 75 1.47 1.04 12.98
C ARG A 75 1.51 2.47 12.49
N VAL A 76 2.52 3.26 12.89
CA VAL A 76 2.69 4.64 12.39
C VAL A 76 2.92 4.64 10.88
N ALA A 77 3.74 3.73 10.36
CA ALA A 77 3.96 3.60 8.92
C ALA A 77 2.67 3.24 8.16
N TYR A 78 1.85 2.35 8.73
CA TYR A 78 0.54 1.99 8.18
C TYR A 78 -0.40 3.21 8.09
N HIS A 79 -0.52 3.99 9.17
CA HIS A 79 -1.38 5.19 9.16
C HIS A 79 -0.92 6.22 8.13
N ARG A 80 0.38 6.52 8.08
CA ARG A 80 0.95 7.44 7.07
C ARG A 80 0.68 6.96 5.65
N PHE A 81 0.79 5.66 5.40
CA PHE A 81 0.45 5.10 4.10
C PHE A 81 -1.05 5.27 3.77
N ARG A 82 -1.95 5.06 4.74
CA ARG A 82 -3.40 5.24 4.56
C ARG A 82 -3.75 6.70 4.27
N GLU A 83 -3.09 7.65 4.94
CA GLU A 83 -3.24 9.09 4.69
C GLU A 83 -2.81 9.46 3.28
N LEU A 84 -1.62 9.02 2.86
CA LEU A 84 -1.11 9.28 1.51
C LEU A 84 -2.00 8.62 0.43
N LEU A 85 -2.52 7.42 0.68
CA LEU A 85 -3.45 6.77 -0.25
C LEU A 85 -4.78 7.53 -0.37
N ARG A 86 -5.27 8.08 0.75
CA ARG A 86 -6.46 8.94 0.78
C ARG A 86 -6.23 10.22 -0.03
N GLU A 87 -5.09 10.88 0.16
CA GLU A 87 -4.71 12.09 -0.60
C GLU A 87 -4.67 11.81 -2.11
N LEU A 88 -4.08 10.69 -2.53
CA LEU A 88 -4.09 10.26 -3.94
C LEU A 88 -5.49 9.94 -4.48
N GLY A 89 -6.36 9.37 -3.66
CA GLY A 89 -7.74 9.08 -4.04
C GLY A 89 -8.60 10.34 -4.17
N GLU A 90 -8.37 11.33 -3.30
CA GLU A 90 -9.12 12.59 -3.26
C GLU A 90 -8.62 13.63 -4.27
N SER A 91 -7.31 13.66 -4.57
CA SER A 91 -6.75 14.61 -5.54
C SER A 91 -7.24 14.36 -6.97
N GLY A 92 -7.68 13.13 -7.28
CA GLY A 92 -7.96 12.69 -8.64
C GLY A 92 -6.74 12.73 -9.57
N GLU A 93 -5.56 13.07 -9.03
CA GLU A 93 -4.32 13.19 -9.75
C GLU A 93 -3.75 11.80 -9.96
N VAL A 94 -3.71 11.37 -11.21
CA VAL A 94 -3.11 10.10 -11.59
C VAL A 94 -1.59 10.30 -11.59
N PRO A 95 -0.82 9.65 -10.71
CA PRO A 95 0.62 9.94 -10.51
C PRO A 95 1.53 9.45 -11.64
N TRP A 96 0.98 9.20 -12.83
CA TRP A 96 1.64 8.59 -13.98
C TRP A 96 1.77 9.55 -15.17
N SER A 97 1.70 10.88 -14.95
CA SER A 97 1.83 11.89 -16.00
C SER A 97 3.01 11.55 -16.92
N ALA A 98 2.69 11.43 -18.21
CA ALA A 98 3.47 10.72 -19.24
C ALA A 98 4.97 11.05 -19.24
N SER A 99 5.79 10.01 -19.34
CA SER A 99 7.11 10.08 -19.99
C SER A 99 6.95 9.63 -21.44
#